data_AF-A0AAW5AA39-F1
#
_entry.id   AF-A0AAW5AA39-F1
#
_cell.length_a   1.000
_cell.length_b   1.000
_cell.length_c   1.000
_cell.angle_alpha   90.00
_cell.angle_beta   90.00
_cell.angle_gamma   90.00
#
_symmetry.space_group_name_H-M   'P 1'
#
loop_
_entity.id
_entity.type
_entity.pdbx_description
1 polymer ?
#
loop_
_entity_poly.entity_id
_entity_poly.type
_entity_poly.pdbx_seq_one_letter_code
_entity_poly.pdbx_strand_id
1 'polypeptide(L)'
;VWGPVAAYFLLSGSIWQGVVLALFGVFVIGLVDNVLRPILVGKDTKMPDYLILISTLGGLSVFGLNGFVIGPLIAALFISSWALFVETKPRVRLPLP
;
A
#
# COMPACT_ATOMS: atom_id res chain seq x y z
N VAL A 1 6.63 -8.31 -10.71
CA VAL A 1 5.80 -9.53 -10.65
C VAL A 1 5.44 -10.07 -12.04
N TRP A 2 4.93 -9.25 -12.97
CA TRP A 2 4.52 -9.70 -14.32
C TRP A 2 5.65 -9.84 -15.36
N GLY A 3 6.81 -9.20 -15.15
CA GLY A 3 7.96 -9.22 -16.08
C GLY A 3 8.50 -10.62 -16.43
N PRO A 4 8.71 -11.55 -15.48
CA PRO A 4 9.16 -12.91 -15.78
C PRO A 4 8.17 -13.70 -16.65
N VAL A 5 6.87 -13.46 -16.49
CA VAL A 5 5.81 -14.12 -17.27
C VAL A 5 5.80 -13.59 -18.71
N ALA A 6 5.99 -12.27 -18.90
CA ALA A 6 6.14 -11.69 -20.23
C ALA A 6 7.38 -12.22 -20.96
N ALA A 7 8.50 -12.34 -20.25
CA ALA A 7 9.73 -12.94 -20.78
C ALA A 7 9.53 -14.41 -21.17
N TYR A 8 8.82 -15.19 -20.35
CA TYR A 8 8.48 -16.58 -20.68
C TYR A 8 7.68 -16.67 -21.98
N PHE A 9 6.61 -15.89 -22.14
CA PHE A 9 5.81 -15.90 -23.38
C PHE A 9 6.60 -15.49 -24.63
N LEU A 10 7.53 -14.54 -24.50
CA LEU A 10 8.43 -14.14 -25.59
C LEU A 10 9.39 -15.28 -25.98
N LEU A 11 9.93 -16.00 -24.99
CA LEU A 11 10.85 -17.12 -25.20
C LEU A 11 10.15 -18.40 -25.71
N SER A 12 8.87 -18.60 -25.36
CA SER A 12 8.07 -19.74 -25.82
C SER A 12 7.58 -19.62 -27.27
N GLY A 13 7.98 -18.57 -28.01
CA GLY A 13 7.55 -18.33 -29.40
C GLY A 13 6.20 -17.63 -29.54
N SER A 14 5.51 -17.38 -28.42
CA SER A 14 4.25 -16.67 -28.30
C SER A 14 4.45 -15.15 -28.26
N ILE A 15 5.14 -14.61 -29.29
CA ILE A 15 5.64 -13.24 -29.33
C ILE A 15 4.51 -12.22 -29.14
N TRP A 16 3.37 -12.42 -29.82
CA TRP A 16 2.23 -11.50 -29.73
C TRP A 16 1.66 -11.40 -28.30
N GLN A 17 1.48 -12.54 -27.62
CA GLN A 17 0.98 -12.58 -26.24
C GLN A 17 2.00 -11.95 -25.27
N GLY A 18 3.28 -12.20 -25.46
CA GLY A 18 4.36 -11.60 -24.66
C GLY A 18 4.46 -10.09 -24.82
N VAL A 19 4.38 -9.58 -26.05
CA VAL A 19 4.44 -8.13 -26.35
C VAL A 19 3.22 -7.40 -25.79
N VAL A 20 2.02 -7.93 -25.98
CA VAL A 20 0.80 -7.33 -25.42
C VAL A 20 0.85 -7.31 -23.89
N LEU A 21 1.27 -8.41 -23.27
CA LEU A 21 1.42 -8.48 -21.81
C LEU A 21 2.47 -7.50 -21.30
N ALA A 22 3.60 -7.37 -22.00
CA ALA A 22 4.66 -6.43 -21.64
C ALA A 22 4.20 -4.97 -21.74
N LEU A 23 3.55 -4.58 -22.86
CA LEU A 23 3.01 -3.24 -23.05
C LEU A 23 1.96 -2.90 -21.98
N PHE A 24 1.03 -3.82 -21.74
CA PHE A 24 -0.02 -3.62 -20.74
C PHE A 24 0.55 -3.56 -19.32
N GLY A 25 1.54 -4.39 -19.01
CA GLY A 25 2.25 -4.38 -17.73
C GLY A 25 3.02 -3.09 -17.48
N VAL A 26 3.73 -2.56 -18.48
CA VAL A 26 4.46 -1.30 -18.34
C VAL A 26 3.50 -0.12 -18.24
N PHE A 27 2.57 0.01 -19.19
CA PHE A 27 1.70 1.17 -19.26
C PHE A 27 0.63 1.14 -18.18
N VAL A 28 -0.20 0.09 -18.13
CA VAL A 28 -1.36 0.09 -17.24
C VAL A 28 -0.94 -0.18 -15.81
N ILE A 29 -0.27 -1.31 -15.56
CA ILE A 29 0.12 -1.70 -14.20
C ILE A 29 1.19 -0.73 -13.67
N GLY A 30 2.18 -0.38 -14.50
CA GLY A 30 3.20 0.61 -14.13
C GLY A 30 2.64 1.99 -13.85
N LEU A 31 1.68 2.53 -14.62
CA LEU A 31 1.05 3.81 -14.29
C LEU A 31 0.21 3.71 -13.01
N VAL A 32 -0.57 2.64 -12.84
CA VAL A 32 -1.40 2.46 -11.65
C VAL A 32 -0.52 2.39 -10.39
N ASP A 33 0.55 1.60 -10.42
CA ASP A 33 1.42 1.44 -9.26
C ASP A 33 2.33 2.65 -8.98
N ASN A 34 2.76 3.39 -10.02
CA ASN A 34 3.66 4.54 -9.84
C ASN A 34 2.94 5.88 -9.65
N VAL A 35 1.70 6.02 -10.10
CA VAL A 35 0.94 7.30 -10.06
C VAL A 35 -0.27 7.20 -9.16
N LEU A 36 -1.09 6.16 -9.32
CA LEU A 36 -2.31 6.01 -8.54
C LEU A 36 -2.01 5.73 -7.08
N ARG A 37 -0.99 4.90 -6.80
CA ARG A 37 -0.55 4.58 -5.45
C ARG A 37 -0.15 5.82 -4.64
N PRO A 38 0.78 6.69 -5.08
CA PRO A 38 1.12 7.88 -4.30
C PRO A 38 -0.02 8.90 -4.16
N ILE A 39 -0.93 8.97 -5.14
CA ILE A 39 -2.12 9.84 -5.05
C ILE A 39 -3.12 9.30 -4.01
N LEU A 40 -3.39 7.98 -4.00
CA LEU A 40 -4.27 7.37 -3.00
C LEU A 40 -3.63 7.31 -1.60
N VAL A 41 -2.32 7.16 -1.52
CA VAL A 41 -1.58 6.96 -0.25
C VAL A 41 -1.10 8.29 0.36
N GLY A 42 -1.52 9.43 -0.21
CA GLY A 42 -1.47 10.78 0.37
C GLY A 42 -0.60 10.98 1.62
N LYS A 43 0.64 11.42 1.40
CA LYS A 43 1.59 12.03 2.38
C LYS A 43 1.44 11.55 3.83
N ASP A 44 1.97 10.36 4.08
CA ASP A 44 2.76 10.02 5.26
C ASP A 44 2.24 10.53 6.62
N THR A 45 1.21 9.89 7.16
CA THR A 45 1.29 9.54 8.60
C THR A 45 2.09 8.25 8.69
N LYS A 46 3.41 8.36 8.55
CA LYS A 46 4.31 7.20 8.74
C LYS A 46 4.07 6.67 10.14
N MET A 47 3.54 5.47 10.21
CA MET A 47 3.32 4.77 11.46
C MET A 47 4.67 4.62 12.16
N PRO A 48 4.85 5.16 13.38
CA PRO A 48 6.11 5.05 14.10
C PRO A 48 6.58 3.59 14.21
N ASP A 49 7.88 3.34 14.00
CA ASP A 49 8.43 1.96 13.98
C ASP A 49 8.14 1.18 15.26
N TYR A 50 8.10 1.86 16.41
CA TYR A 50 7.75 1.27 17.70
C TYR A 50 6.32 0.69 17.72
N LEU A 51 5.36 1.32 17.03
CA LEU A 51 4.00 0.80 16.93
C LEU A 51 3.96 -0.49 16.12
N ILE A 52 4.78 -0.59 15.07
CA ILE A 52 4.91 -1.82 14.29
C ILE A 52 5.47 -2.92 15.19
N LEU A 53 6.56 -2.65 15.91
CA LEU A 53 7.18 -3.61 16.83
C LEU A 53 6.18 -4.11 17.89
N ILE A 54 5.49 -3.19 18.56
CA ILE A 54 4.50 -3.53 19.60
C ILE A 54 3.33 -4.32 19.00
N SER A 55 2.84 -3.92 17.83
CA SER A 55 1.74 -4.62 17.16
C SER A 55 2.12 -6.03 16.73
N THR A 56 3.35 -6.23 16.25
CA THR A 56 3.87 -7.55 15.87
C THR A 56 4.04 -8.44 17.10
N LEU A 57 4.65 -7.94 18.17
CA LEU A 57 4.86 -8.71 19.40
C LEU A 57 3.52 -9.00 20.11
N GLY A 58 2.63 -8.02 20.21
CA GLY A 58 1.30 -8.18 20.78
C GLY A 58 0.42 -9.11 19.93
N GLY A 59 0.48 -8.97 18.61
CA GLY A 59 -0.20 -9.87 17.68
C GLY A 59 0.28 -11.31 17.84
N LEU A 60 1.60 -11.52 17.88
CA LEU A 60 2.22 -12.82 18.10
C LEU A 60 1.78 -13.44 19.43
N SER A 61 1.67 -12.63 20.49
CA SER A 61 1.21 -13.08 21.80
C SER A 61 -0.27 -13.48 21.84
N VAL A 62 -1.14 -12.82 21.08
CA VAL A 62 -2.60 -13.04 21.12
C VAL A 62 -3.06 -14.07 20.09
N PHE A 63 -2.48 -14.04 18.89
CA PHE A 63 -2.91 -14.85 17.73
C PHE A 63 -1.85 -15.87 17.27
N GLY A 64 -0.74 -16.02 17.99
CA GLY A 64 0.36 -16.90 17.60
C GLY A 64 1.01 -16.44 16.30
N LEU A 65 1.55 -17.37 15.50
CA LEU A 65 2.29 -17.04 14.28
C LEU A 65 1.50 -16.15 13.29
N ASN A 66 0.18 -16.35 13.19
CA ASN A 66 -0.72 -15.54 12.36
C ASN A 66 -0.79 -14.08 12.82
N GLY A 67 -0.55 -13.86 14.12
CA GLY A 67 -0.48 -12.55 14.75
C GLY A 67 0.63 -11.64 14.24
N PHE A 68 1.68 -12.20 13.63
CA PHE A 68 2.73 -11.42 12.97
C PHE A 68 2.18 -10.56 11.82
N VAL A 69 1.17 -11.05 11.10
CA VAL A 69 0.51 -10.33 10.00
C VAL A 69 -0.69 -9.54 10.51
N ILE A 70 -1.49 -10.15 11.39
CA ILE A 70 -2.73 -9.55 11.91
C ILE A 70 -2.43 -8.33 12.79
N GLY A 71 -1.37 -8.36 13.59
CA GLY A 71 -1.00 -7.27 14.51
C GLY A 71 -0.76 -5.92 13.79
N PRO A 72 0.23 -5.84 12.90
CA PRO A 72 0.49 -4.64 12.10
C PRO A 72 -0.70 -4.20 11.26
N LEU A 73 -1.50 -5.14 10.74
CA LEU A 73 -2.70 -4.83 9.98
C LEU A 73 -3.73 -4.08 10.82
N ILE A 74 -4.07 -4.58 12.02
CA ILE A 74 -5.03 -3.93 12.92
C ILE A 74 -4.51 -2.54 13.33
N ALA A 75 -3.24 -2.46 13.67
CA ALA A 75 -2.65 -1.20 14.11
C ALA A 75 -2.67 -0.15 12.96
N ALA A 76 -2.37 -0.55 11.72
CA ALA A 76 -2.45 0.33 10.56
C ALA A 76 -3.88 0.83 10.30
N LEU A 77 -4.89 -0.04 10.43
CA LEU A 77 -6.30 0.35 10.32
C LEU A 77 -6.70 1.34 11.41
N PHE A 78 -6.25 1.11 12.65
CA PHE A 78 -6.51 2.01 13.77
C PHE A 78 -5.93 3.40 13.52
N ILE A 79 -4.65 3.49 13.14
CA ILE A 79 -4.00 4.78 12.85
C ILE A 79 -4.67 5.47 11.66
N SER A 80 -5.05 4.73 10.62
CA SER A 80 -5.75 5.29 9.47
C SER A 80 -7.12 5.88 9.86
N SER A 81 -7.89 5.15 10.66
CA SER A 81 -9.19 5.62 11.18
C SER A 81 -9.02 6.83 12.11
N TRP A 82 -8.02 6.79 12.99
CA TRP A 82 -7.70 7.87 13.90
C TRP A 82 -7.26 9.14 13.16
N ALA A 83 -6.43 9.00 12.14
CA ALA A 83 -5.99 10.10 11.30
C ALA A 83 -7.18 10.78 10.59
N LEU A 84 -8.11 10.00 10.03
CA LEU A 84 -9.34 10.53 9.43
C LEU A 84 -10.19 11.32 10.44
N PHE A 85 -10.27 10.84 11.68
CA PHE A 85 -11.02 11.51 12.74
C PHE A 85 -10.36 12.81 13.22
N VAL A 86 -9.04 12.88 13.23
CA VAL A 86 -8.31 14.11 13.60
C VAL A 86 -8.35 15.16 12.49
N GLU A 87 -8.27 14.74 11.22
CA GLU A 87 -8.31 15.60 10.04
C GLU A 87 -9.67 16.31 9.87
N THR A 88 -10.75 15.78 10.46
CA THR A 88 -12.10 16.35 10.36
C THR A 88 -12.31 17.62 11.19
N LYS A 89 -11.31 18.14 11.92
CA LYS A 89 -11.42 19.46 12.55
C LYS A 89 -11.42 20.56 11.47
N PRO A 90 -12.51 21.33 11.29
CA PRO A 90 -12.50 22.45 10.36
C PRO A 90 -11.46 23.45 10.84
N ARG A 91 -10.47 23.80 10.00
CA ARG A 91 -9.67 25.00 10.23
C ARG A 91 -10.61 26.19 10.11
N VAL A 92 -11.19 26.60 11.24
CA VAL A 92 -11.93 27.86 11.35
C VAL A 92 -10.94 28.96 11.01
N ARG A 93 -11.02 29.44 9.77
CA ARG A 93 -10.23 30.56 9.28
C ARG A 93 -10.88 31.81 9.86
N LEU A 94 -10.39 32.27 11.00
CA LEU A 94 -10.87 33.52 11.59
C LEU A 94 -10.54 34.69 10.65
N PRO A 95 -11.48 35.61 10.39
CA PRO A 95 -11.16 36.87 9.74
C PRO A 95 -10.23 37.67 10.67
N LEU A 96 -9.06 38.03 10.18
CA LEU A 96 -8.10 38.87 10.89
C LEU A 96 -8.64 40.32 10.96
N PRO A 97 -8.38 41.06 12.06
CA PRO A 97 -8.76 42.46 12.20
C PRO A 97 -7.98 43.39 11.25
#